data_AF-A0A1G3MR29-F1
#
_entry.id   AF-A0A1G3MR29-F1
#
_cell.length_a   1.000
_cell.length_b   1.000
_cell.length_c   1.000
_cell.angle_alpha   90.00
_cell.angle_beta   90.00
_cell.angle_gamma   90.00
#
_symmetry.space_group_name_H-M   'P 1'
#
loop_
_entity.id
_entity.type
_entity.pdbx_description
1 polymer ?
#
loop_
_entity_poly.entity_id
_entity_poly.type
_entity_poly.pdbx_seq_one_letter_code
_entity_poly.pdbx_strand_id
1 'polypeptide(L)'
;MNQKLGACCGLDCAECPAHQVYLKDDPALRQKTAADWSKKFHANFDPEQFFCAGCTVKEGPHTGYCELCPVQKCALAKPVANCGLCPEYRSCSTIGDFLAMAKELKPMLDAIAAGAAPAS
;
A
#
# COMPACT_ATOMS: atom_id res chain seq x y z
N MET A 1 -17.04 5.79 -10.31
CA MET A 1 -16.96 4.86 -9.16
C MET A 1 -15.52 4.91 -8.67
N ASN A 2 -15.22 5.76 -7.68
CA ASN A 2 -13.87 5.79 -7.10
C ASN A 2 -13.80 4.72 -6.03
N GLN A 3 -13.51 3.48 -6.42
CA GLN A 3 -13.10 2.48 -5.45
C GLN A 3 -11.79 2.98 -4.83
N LYS A 4 -11.82 3.34 -3.55
CA LYS A 4 -10.63 3.45 -2.72
C LYS A 4 -9.99 2.07 -2.68
N LEU A 5 -9.07 1.80 -3.61
CA LEU A 5 -8.19 0.64 -3.54
C LEU A 5 -7.26 0.88 -2.35
N GLY A 6 -7.69 0.47 -1.16
CA GLY A 6 -6.75 0.25 -0.08
C GLY A 6 -5.78 -0.84 -0.51
N ALA A 7 -4.49 -0.63 -0.28
CA ALA A 7 -3.48 -1.66 -0.40
C ALA A 7 -3.92 -2.94 0.32
N CYS A 8 -3.32 -4.10 0.02
CA CYS A 8 -3.63 -5.36 0.69
C CYS A 8 -3.58 -5.22 2.23
N CYS A 9 -2.70 -4.35 2.74
CA CYS A 9 -2.52 -4.05 4.16
C CYS A 9 -3.41 -2.93 4.73
N GLY A 10 -4.30 -2.32 3.94
CA GLY A 10 -5.16 -1.22 4.39
C GLY A 10 -4.56 0.18 4.24
N LEU A 11 -3.33 0.30 3.73
CA LEU A 11 -2.73 1.59 3.40
C LEU A 11 -3.52 2.27 2.27
N ASP A 12 -3.84 3.55 2.43
CA ASP A 12 -4.58 4.27 1.41
C ASP A 12 -3.65 4.61 0.23
N CYS A 13 -3.78 3.87 -0.87
CA CYS A 13 -3.04 4.16 -2.09
C CYS A 13 -3.47 5.50 -2.71
N ALA A 14 -4.67 6.01 -2.41
CA ALA A 14 -5.11 7.33 -2.89
C ALA A 14 -4.28 8.46 -2.26
N GLU A 15 -3.82 8.29 -1.02
CA GLU A 15 -2.97 9.29 -0.35
C GLU A 15 -1.47 9.02 -0.53
N CYS A 16 -1.10 7.90 -1.15
CA CYS A 16 0.29 7.50 -1.33
C CYS A 16 0.99 8.29 -2.45
N PRO A 17 2.04 9.10 -2.16
CA PRO A 17 2.75 9.86 -3.18
C PRO A 17 3.36 8.98 -4.28
N ALA A 18 3.90 7.80 -3.93
CA ALA A 18 4.49 6.87 -4.90
C ALA A 18 3.46 6.30 -5.89
N HIS A 19 2.19 6.17 -5.47
CA HIS A 19 1.11 5.73 -6.35
C HIS A 19 0.54 6.89 -7.18
N GLN A 20 0.36 8.07 -6.57
CA GLN A 20 -0.08 9.29 -7.28
C GLN A 20 0.85 9.67 -8.42
N VAL A 21 2.15 9.53 -8.19
CA VAL A 21 3.17 9.77 -9.18
C VAL A 21 3.15 8.75 -10.33
N TYR A 22 2.91 7.47 -10.01
CA TYR A 22 2.69 6.43 -11.02
C TYR A 22 1.46 6.71 -11.90
N LEU A 23 0.33 7.09 -11.29
CA LEU A 23 -0.91 7.39 -12.03
C LEU A 23 -0.75 8.57 -13.01
N LYS A 24 0.10 9.55 -12.67
CA LYS A 24 0.36 10.73 -13.51
C LYS A 24 1.42 10.49 -14.57
N ASP A 25 2.20 9.41 -14.45
CA ASP A 25 3.39 9.11 -15.25
C ASP A 25 4.29 10.34 -15.49
N ASP A 26 4.48 11.17 -14.46
CA ASP A 26 5.19 12.44 -14.54
C ASP A 26 6.60 12.31 -13.92
N PRO A 27 7.67 12.32 -14.75
CA PRO A 27 9.05 12.24 -14.26
C PRO A 27 9.47 13.42 -13.37
N ALA A 28 8.92 14.63 -13.59
CA ALA A 28 9.24 15.78 -12.77
C ALA A 28 8.60 15.67 -11.38
N LEU A 29 7.39 15.12 -11.31
CA LEU A 29 6.71 14.85 -10.05
C LEU A 29 7.41 13.73 -9.24
N ARG A 30 7.98 12.73 -9.90
CA ARG A 30 8.86 11.71 -9.27
C ARG A 30 10.05 12.36 -8.57
N GLN A 31 10.82 13.17 -9.30
CA GLN A 31 12.01 13.83 -8.76
C GLN A 31 11.66 14.73 -7.58
N LYS A 32 10.58 15.50 -7.70
CA LYS A 32 10.11 16.37 -6.61
C LYS A 32 9.74 15.57 -5.36
N THR A 33 8.98 14.49 -5.52
CA THR A 33 8.54 13.63 -4.39
C THR A 33 9.73 13.00 -3.67
N ALA A 34 10.73 12.51 -4.43
CA ALA A 34 11.95 11.96 -3.88
C ALA A 34 12.78 12.99 -3.11
N ALA A 35 12.90 14.21 -3.63
CA ALA A 35 13.58 15.30 -2.95
C ALA A 35 12.86 15.70 -1.65
N ASP A 36 11.54 15.83 -1.68
CA ASP A 36 10.72 16.20 -0.53
C ASP A 36 10.82 15.14 0.58
N TRP A 37 10.77 13.86 0.24
CA TRP A 37 10.94 12.76 1.19
C TRP A 37 12.37 12.67 1.72
N SER A 38 13.37 12.87 0.85
CA SER A 38 14.78 12.86 1.25
C SER A 38 15.06 13.92 2.31
N LYS A 39 14.48 15.11 2.11
CA LYS A 39 14.55 16.20 3.09
C LYS A 39 13.78 15.88 4.37
N LYS A 40 12.57 15.34 4.27
CA LYS A 40 11.70 15.06 5.42
C LYS A 40 12.25 13.98 6.34
N PHE A 41 12.82 12.91 5.77
CA PHE A 41 13.28 11.75 6.53
C PHE A 41 14.80 11.71 6.69
N HIS A 42 15.51 12.74 6.23
CA HIS A 42 16.98 12.82 6.29
C HIS A 42 17.67 11.58 5.70
N ALA A 43 17.12 11.05 4.62
CA ALA A 43 17.62 9.88 3.90
C ALA A 43 17.74 10.19 2.41
N ASN A 44 18.54 9.45 1.66
CA ASN A 44 18.60 9.60 0.21
C ASN A 44 17.61 8.63 -0.45
N PHE A 45 16.53 9.15 -1.02
CA PHE A 45 15.59 8.33 -1.81
C PHE A 45 15.81 8.56 -3.30
N ASP A 46 15.81 7.47 -4.05
CA ASP A 46 15.89 7.49 -5.50
C ASP A 46 14.50 7.78 -6.09
N PRO A 47 14.34 8.74 -7.03
CA PRO A 47 13.11 8.95 -7.79
C PRO A 47 12.49 7.68 -8.38
N GLU A 48 13.29 6.68 -8.76
CA GLU A 48 12.79 5.40 -9.28
C GLU A 48 12.03 4.58 -8.22
N GLN A 49 12.27 4.83 -6.92
CA GLN A 49 11.54 4.21 -5.83
C GLN A 49 10.10 4.76 -5.66
N PHE A 50 9.77 5.87 -6.32
CA PHE A 50 8.45 6.51 -6.27
C PHE A 50 7.60 6.21 -7.51
N PHE A 51 7.62 4.95 -7.95
CA PHE A 51 6.83 4.47 -9.08
C PHE A 51 6.19 3.13 -8.71
N CYS A 52 4.95 3.18 -8.20
CA CYS A 52 4.26 2.00 -7.68
C CYS A 52 2.88 1.82 -8.32
N ALA A 53 2.69 0.72 -9.05
CA ALA A 53 1.43 0.32 -9.66
C ALA A 53 0.33 -0.03 -8.64
N GLY A 54 0.71 -0.23 -7.38
CA GLY A 54 -0.18 -0.66 -6.32
C GLY A 54 0.00 -2.14 -6.02
N CYS A 55 -0.05 -2.51 -4.75
CA CYS A 55 0.38 -3.83 -4.29
C CYS A 55 -0.50 -5.00 -4.75
N THR A 56 -1.70 -4.73 -5.28
CA THR A 56 -2.63 -5.73 -5.84
C THR A 56 -2.38 -6.01 -7.33
N VAL A 57 -1.55 -5.19 -8.00
CA VAL A 57 -1.18 -5.38 -9.40
C VAL A 57 -0.09 -6.45 -9.48
N LYS A 58 -0.33 -7.53 -10.25
CA LYS A 58 0.62 -8.64 -10.37
C LYS A 58 1.89 -8.28 -11.17
N GLU A 59 1.74 -7.47 -12.21
CA GLU A 59 2.82 -7.09 -13.12
C GLU A 59 2.92 -5.57 -13.18
N GLY A 60 4.07 -5.01 -12.80
CA GLY A 60 4.30 -3.57 -12.80
C GLY A 60 5.37 -3.13 -11.82
N PRO A 61 5.75 -1.84 -11.87
CA PRO A 61 6.73 -1.27 -10.97
C PRO A 61 6.15 -1.25 -9.54
N HIS A 62 6.96 -1.70 -8.59
CA HIS A 62 6.64 -1.70 -7.18
C HIS A 62 7.79 -1.02 -6.43
N THR A 63 7.50 -0.41 -5.29
CA THR A 63 8.59 0.13 -4.46
C THR A 63 9.45 -1.03 -3.93
N GLY A 64 10.75 -0.81 -3.71
CA GLY A 64 11.67 -1.90 -3.30
C GLY A 64 11.26 -2.65 -2.03
N TYR A 65 10.42 -2.07 -1.16
CA TYR A 65 9.88 -2.76 0.01
C TYR A 65 8.76 -3.75 -0.32
N CYS A 66 8.01 -3.54 -1.40
CA CYS A 66 6.91 -4.42 -1.81
C CYS A 66 7.40 -5.86 -2.03
N GLU A 67 8.54 -6.05 -2.68
CA GLU A 67 9.12 -7.38 -2.93
C GLU A 67 9.50 -8.15 -1.65
N LEU A 68 9.70 -7.44 -0.54
CA LEU A 68 10.02 -8.02 0.77
C LEU A 68 8.79 -8.15 1.66
N CYS A 69 7.66 -7.54 1.30
CA CYS A 69 6.46 -7.49 2.13
C CYS A 69 5.74 -8.85 2.16
N PRO A 70 5.68 -9.53 3.32
CA PRO A 70 5.03 -10.84 3.44
C PRO A 70 3.50 -10.75 3.24
N VAL A 71 2.90 -9.60 3.58
CA VAL A 71 1.47 -9.34 3.35
C VAL A 71 1.16 -9.29 1.85
N GLN A 72 1.99 -8.61 1.05
CA GLN A 72 1.80 -8.57 -0.39
C GLN A 72 1.96 -9.96 -1.01
N LYS A 73 3.02 -10.70 -0.65
CA LYS A 73 3.22 -12.08 -1.15
C LYS A 73 2.03 -12.98 -0.86
N CYS A 74 1.51 -12.93 0.37
CA CYS A 74 0.33 -13.69 0.76
C CYS A 74 -0.91 -13.27 -0.04
N ALA A 75 -1.14 -11.96 -0.21
CA ALA A 75 -2.27 -11.45 -0.97
C ALA A 75 -2.20 -11.79 -2.46
N LEU A 76 -1.02 -11.72 -3.10
CA LEU A 76 -0.85 -12.09 -4.51
C LEU A 76 -1.03 -13.59 -4.78
N ALA A 77 -0.78 -14.43 -3.78
CA ALA A 77 -1.00 -15.89 -3.84
C ALA A 77 -2.47 -16.30 -3.62
N LYS A 78 -3.32 -15.39 -3.14
CA LYS A 78 -4.73 -15.63 -2.84
C LYS A 78 -5.62 -14.76 -3.75
N PRO A 79 -6.88 -15.15 -4.01
CA PRO A 79 -7.83 -14.28 -4.73
C PRO A 79 -8.42 -13.20 -3.81
N VAL A 80 -7.58 -12.51 -3.02
CA VAL A 80 -8.00 -11.56 -1.99
C VAL A 80 -7.41 -10.18 -2.30
N ALA A 81 -8.27 -9.21 -2.58
CA ALA A 81 -7.87 -7.84 -2.93
C ALA A 81 -7.41 -7.02 -1.71
N ASN A 82 -7.87 -7.36 -0.51
CA ASN A 82 -7.54 -6.65 0.73
C ASN A 82 -7.60 -7.60 1.92
N CYS A 83 -6.67 -7.51 2.87
CA CYS A 83 -6.65 -8.38 4.04
C CYS A 83 -7.93 -8.29 4.86
N GLY A 84 -8.62 -7.14 4.92
CA GLY A 84 -9.92 -7.02 5.59
C GLY A 84 -11.03 -7.84 4.93
N LEU A 85 -10.90 -8.18 3.64
CA LEU A 85 -11.82 -9.07 2.92
C LEU A 85 -11.43 -10.54 3.04
N CYS A 86 -10.30 -10.86 3.67
CA CYS A 86 -9.84 -12.23 3.86
C CYS A 86 -10.69 -12.92 4.94
N PRO A 87 -11.25 -14.12 4.69
CA PRO A 87 -11.95 -14.89 5.72
C PRO A 87 -11.08 -15.17 6.96
N GLU A 88 -9.77 -15.28 6.76
CA GLU A 88 -8.79 -15.56 7.81
C GLU A 88 -8.26 -14.29 8.50
N TYR A 89 -8.71 -13.10 8.13
CA TYR A 89 -8.16 -11.81 8.58
C TYR A 89 -7.88 -11.77 10.09
N ARG A 90 -8.87 -12.12 10.92
CA ARG A 90 -8.80 -11.98 12.38
C ARG A 90 -7.84 -12.96 13.06
N SER A 91 -7.48 -14.05 12.40
CA SER A 91 -6.57 -15.09 12.91
C SER A 91 -5.26 -15.18 12.12
N CYS A 92 -5.09 -14.38 11.07
CA CYS A 92 -3.94 -14.44 10.18
C CYS A 92 -2.71 -13.76 10.83
N SER A 93 -1.69 -14.56 11.14
CA SER A 93 -0.42 -14.05 11.68
C SER A 93 0.31 -13.11 10.71
N THR A 94 0.25 -13.35 9.40
CA THR A 94 0.95 -12.50 8.41
C THR A 94 0.54 -11.04 8.49
N ILE A 95 -0.77 -10.75 8.56
CA ILE A 95 -1.26 -9.38 8.73
C ILE A 95 -1.17 -8.93 10.18
N GLY A 96 -1.35 -9.84 11.14
CA GLY A 96 -1.19 -9.54 12.57
C GLY A 96 0.20 -9.01 12.92
N ASP A 97 1.25 -9.66 12.45
CA ASP A 97 2.65 -9.26 12.66
C ASP A 97 2.95 -7.91 11.99
N PHE A 98 2.40 -7.68 10.79
CA PHE A 98 2.51 -6.40 10.11
C PHE A 98 1.82 -5.27 10.89
N LEU A 99 0.61 -5.52 11.40
CA LEU A 99 -0.14 -4.57 12.24
C LEU A 99 0.51 -4.31 13.60
N ALA A 100 1.35 -5.20 14.10
CA ALA A 100 2.15 -4.92 15.29
C ALA A 100 3.12 -3.75 15.07
N MET A 101 3.60 -3.59 13.83
CA MET A 101 4.46 -2.48 13.40
C MET A 101 3.66 -1.27 12.87
N ALA A 102 2.53 -1.51 12.20
CA ALA A 102 1.69 -0.49 11.54
C ALA A 102 0.26 -0.49 12.12
N LYS A 103 0.14 -0.21 13.42
CA LYS A 103 -1.11 -0.30 14.18
C LYS A 103 -2.21 0.62 13.65
N GLU A 104 -1.82 1.74 13.07
CA GLU A 104 -2.68 2.76 12.47
C GLU A 104 -3.53 2.24 11.31
N LEU A 105 -3.13 1.12 10.67
CA LEU A 105 -3.87 0.52 9.56
C LEU A 105 -4.99 -0.40 10.03
N LYS A 106 -4.96 -0.85 11.29
CA LYS A 106 -5.93 -1.78 11.85
C LYS A 106 -7.38 -1.26 11.79
N PRO A 107 -7.69 0.00 12.13
CA PRO A 107 -9.06 0.52 12.04
C PRO A 107 -9.62 0.45 10.62
N MET A 108 -8.79 0.75 9.61
CA MET A 108 -9.19 0.66 8.21
C MET A 108 -9.52 -0.78 7.81
N LEU A 109 -8.65 -1.73 8.15
CA LEU A 109 -8.89 -3.16 7.87
C LEU A 109 -10.12 -3.71 8.61
N ASP A 110 -10.33 -3.30 9.87
CA ASP A 110 -11.52 -3.67 10.63
C ASP A 110 -12.81 -3.11 10.01
N ALA A 111 -12.77 -1.87 9.51
CA ALA A 111 -13.89 -1.25 8.80
C ALA A 111 -14.24 -2.01 7.52
N ILE A 112 -13.22 -2.35 6.70
CA ILE A 112 -13.39 -3.16 5.49
C ILE A 112 -13.96 -4.54 5.85
N ALA A 113 -13.46 -5.19 6.90
CA ALA A 113 -13.95 -6.48 7.37
C ALA A 113 -15.40 -6.44 7.89
N ALA A 114 -15.84 -5.28 8.39
CA ALA A 114 -17.23 -5.05 8.81
C ALA A 114 -18.15 -4.68 7.62
N GLY A 115 -17.63 -4.58 6.40
CA GLY A 115 -18.40 -4.18 5.22
C GLY A 115 -18.60 -2.66 5.09
N ALA A 116 -17.90 -1.85 5.89
CA ALA A 116 -17.90 -0.41 5.73
C ALA A 116 -16.98 -0.01 4.57
N ALA A 117 -17.49 0.83 3.66
CA ALA A 117 -16.64 1.46 2.67
C ALA A 117 -15.63 2.39 3.37
N PRO A 118 -14.35 2.41 2.97
CA PRO A 118 -13.36 3.35 3.53
C PRO A 118 -13.88 4.78 3.43
N ALA A 119 -13.94 5.48 4.57
CA ALA A 119 -14.53 6.82 4.69
C ALA A 119 -13.81 7.82 3.78
N SER A 120 -14.59 8.59 3.01
CA SER A 120 -14.21 9.59 2.00
C SER A 120 -13.14 10.56 2.43
#